data_AF-A0A5A7VAE6-F1
#
_entry.id   AF-A0A5A7VAE6-F1
#
_cell.length_a   1.000
_cell.length_b   1.000
_cell.length_c   1.000
_cell.angle_alpha   90.00
_cell.angle_beta   90.00
_cell.angle_gamma   90.00
#
_symmetry.space_group_name_H-M   'P 1'
#
loop_
_entity.id
_entity.type
_entity.pdbx_description
1 polymer ?
#
loop_
_entity_poly.entity_id
_entity_poly.type
_entity_poly.pdbx_seq_one_letter_code
_entity_poly.pdbx_strand_id
1 'polypeptide(L)'
;MWLNMIGQNAIQGGLHDIKPLYKYLHAKHHIYNKKTTLSPFAGLAFHPMDGILQAIPHLFALFLIPTHFRTHIVLLFFEVVWTANIHDGIHSRMWPVMGAGYHTIHHTRYRYNYGHYSIWMDWMFGTLLDPMDIEAKGL
;
A
#
# COMPACT_ATOMS: atom_id res chain seq x y z
N MET A 1 3.29 -11.16 11.00
CA MET A 1 2.55 -9.90 10.75
C MET A 1 3.48 -8.69 10.73
N TRP A 2 4.21 -8.38 11.82
CA TRP A 2 5.10 -7.21 11.89
C TRP A 2 6.23 -7.15 10.85
N LEU A 3 6.96 -8.25 10.63
CA LEU A 3 8.02 -8.30 9.62
C LEU A 3 7.49 -8.07 8.20
N ASN A 4 6.26 -8.53 7.93
CA ASN A 4 5.59 -8.28 6.66
C ASN A 4 5.33 -6.77 6.48
N MET A 5 4.84 -6.10 7.52
CA MET A 5 4.53 -4.68 7.49
C MET A 5 5.79 -3.82 7.30
N ILE A 6 6.90 -4.17 7.96
CA ILE A 6 8.20 -3.52 7.75
C ILE A 6 8.66 -3.71 6.31
N GLY A 7 8.64 -4.96 5.83
CA GLY A 7 9.08 -5.30 4.47
C GLY A 7 8.25 -4.60 3.40
N GLN A 8 6.92 -4.58 3.54
CA GLN A 8 6.04 -3.90 2.59
C GLN A 8 6.28 -2.39 2.57
N ASN A 9 6.37 -1.75 3.73
CA ASN A 9 6.65 -0.31 3.82
C ASN A 9 8.02 0.03 3.19
N ALA A 10 9.05 -0.78 3.44
CA ALA A 10 10.38 -0.59 2.86
C ALA A 10 10.39 -0.79 1.34
N ILE A 11 9.71 -1.82 0.82
CA ILE A 11 9.59 -2.04 -0.63
C ILE A 11 8.85 -0.88 -1.28
N GLN A 12 7.75 -0.42 -0.69
CA GLN A 12 6.95 0.67 -1.22
C GLN A 12 7.71 2.00 -1.20
N GLY A 13 8.41 2.32 -0.10
CA GLY A 13 9.32 3.46 -0.05
C GLY A 13 10.41 3.38 -1.11
N GLY A 14 11.03 2.20 -1.29
CA GLY A 14 12.04 1.96 -2.33
C GLY A 14 11.50 2.14 -3.76
N LEU A 15 10.27 1.69 -4.04
CA LEU A 15 9.58 1.88 -5.32
C LEU A 15 9.35 3.37 -5.65
N HIS A 16 9.23 4.23 -4.64
CA HIS A 16 9.11 5.68 -4.80
C HIS A 16 10.45 6.41 -4.86
N ASP A 17 11.38 6.10 -3.96
CA ASP A 17 12.62 6.85 -3.81
C ASP A 17 13.68 6.48 -4.87
N ILE A 18 13.69 5.24 -5.37
CA ILE A 18 14.64 4.77 -6.37
C ILE A 18 14.12 5.10 -7.77
N LYS A 19 14.68 6.14 -8.41
CA LYS A 19 14.19 6.71 -9.68
C LYS A 19 13.88 5.68 -10.78
N PRO A 20 14.75 4.68 -11.07
CA PRO A 20 14.42 3.66 -12.06
C PRO A 20 13.21 2.80 -11.68
N LEU A 21 13.09 2.39 -10.40
CA LEU A 21 11.97 1.58 -9.94
C LEU A 21 10.65 2.35 -10.07
N TYR A 22 10.65 3.61 -9.67
CA TYR A 22 9.49 4.48 -9.87
C TYR A 22 9.14 4.59 -11.35
N LYS A 23 10.09 5.06 -12.18
CA LYS A 23 9.82 5.39 -13.59
C LYS A 23 9.31 4.19 -14.40
N TYR A 24 9.90 3.01 -14.20
CA TYR A 24 9.63 1.85 -15.06
C TYR A 24 8.58 0.89 -14.49
N LEU A 25 8.44 0.83 -13.17
CA LEU A 25 7.54 -0.12 -12.51
C LEU A 25 6.34 0.59 -11.89
N HIS A 26 6.62 1.49 -10.94
CA HIS A 26 5.59 2.01 -10.04
C HIS A 26 4.75 3.15 -10.63
N ALA A 27 5.31 3.92 -11.55
CA ALA A 27 4.62 5.03 -12.21
C ALA A 27 3.35 4.56 -12.94
N LYS A 28 3.31 3.31 -13.43
CA LYS A 28 2.11 2.73 -14.07
C LYS A 28 0.96 2.59 -13.09
N HIS A 29 1.23 2.23 -11.84
CA HIS A 29 0.23 2.20 -10.80
C HIS A 29 -0.19 3.63 -10.39
N HIS A 30 0.77 4.55 -10.33
CA HIS A 30 0.54 5.94 -9.95
C HIS A 30 -0.09 6.85 -11.00
N ILE A 31 -0.41 6.35 -12.21
CA ILE A 31 -1.22 7.11 -13.17
C ILE A 31 -2.64 7.35 -12.65
N TYR A 32 -3.11 6.52 -11.71
CA TYR A 32 -4.42 6.60 -11.09
C TYR A 32 -4.44 7.58 -9.90
N ASN A 33 -3.97 8.81 -10.12
CA ASN A 33 -3.79 9.83 -9.07
C ASN A 33 -4.93 10.85 -8.96
N LYS A 34 -6.05 10.65 -9.68
CA LYS A 34 -7.23 11.54 -9.62
C LYS A 34 -8.38 10.80 -8.97
N LYS A 35 -9.27 11.52 -8.27
CA LYS A 35 -10.48 10.92 -7.69
C LYS A 35 -11.34 10.14 -8.70
N THR A 36 -11.32 10.54 -9.98
CA THR A 36 -12.08 9.88 -11.05
C THR A 36 -11.40 8.62 -11.59
N THR A 37 -10.11 8.42 -11.35
CA THR A 37 -9.33 7.29 -11.87
C THR A 37 -8.88 6.32 -10.77
N LEU A 38 -8.76 6.80 -9.53
CA LEU A 38 -8.53 5.99 -8.35
C LEU A 38 -9.81 5.19 -8.04
N SER A 39 -9.72 3.88 -8.22
CA SER A 39 -10.85 2.95 -8.09
C SER A 39 -10.33 1.58 -7.60
N PRO A 40 -11.22 0.68 -7.13
CA PRO A 40 -10.81 -0.67 -6.72
C PRO A 40 -10.02 -1.43 -7.80
N PHE A 41 -10.32 -1.21 -9.09
CA PHE A 41 -9.58 -1.82 -10.20
C PHE A 41 -8.19 -1.20 -10.40
N ALA A 42 -8.03 0.10 -10.15
CA ALA A 42 -6.71 0.74 -10.14
C ALA A 42 -5.79 0.12 -9.09
N GLY A 43 -6.37 -0.32 -7.96
CA GLY A 43 -5.67 -1.06 -6.93
C GLY A 43 -5.06 -2.36 -7.40
N LEU A 44 -5.55 -2.98 -8.47
CA LEU A 44 -5.00 -4.23 -9.02
C LEU A 44 -4.16 -4.00 -10.28
N ALA A 45 -4.07 -2.75 -10.75
CA ALA A 45 -3.41 -2.38 -11.99
C ALA A 45 -1.92 -2.05 -11.77
N PHE A 46 -1.12 -3.11 -11.52
CA PHE A 46 0.33 -2.99 -11.34
C PHE A 46 1.12 -3.43 -12.57
N HIS A 47 2.35 -2.92 -12.69
CA HIS A 47 3.36 -3.63 -13.46
C HIS A 47 3.60 -5.01 -12.83
N PRO A 48 3.74 -6.12 -13.58
CA PRO A 48 3.94 -7.44 -12.98
C PRO A 48 5.09 -7.49 -11.97
N MET A 49 6.24 -6.91 -12.33
CA MET A 49 7.40 -6.79 -11.41
C MET A 49 7.14 -5.94 -10.17
N ASP A 50 6.26 -4.93 -10.24
CA ASP A 50 5.87 -4.12 -9.07
C ASP A 50 5.10 -5.00 -8.07
N GLY A 51 4.08 -5.73 -8.56
CA GLY A 51 3.33 -6.68 -7.74
C GLY A 51 4.21 -7.79 -7.15
N ILE A 52 5.16 -8.32 -7.91
CA ILE A 52 6.12 -9.33 -7.39
C ILE A 52 6.95 -8.73 -6.25
N LEU A 53 7.51 -7.52 -6.42
CA LEU A 53 8.31 -6.87 -5.37
C LEU A 53 7.48 -6.65 -4.10
N GLN A 54 6.24 -6.19 -4.23
CA GLN A 54 5.32 -6.01 -3.09
C GLN A 54 4.95 -7.35 -2.40
N ALA A 55 5.00 -8.47 -3.12
CA ALA A 55 4.73 -9.79 -2.56
C ALA A 55 5.95 -10.45 -1.86
N ILE A 56 7.18 -9.96 -2.09
CA ILE A 56 8.40 -10.53 -1.49
C ILE A 56 8.33 -10.64 0.05
N PRO A 57 7.87 -9.63 0.80
CA PRO A 57 7.73 -9.73 2.26
C PRO A 57 6.84 -10.90 2.71
N HIS A 58 5.78 -11.22 1.97
CA HIS A 58 4.91 -12.36 2.25
C HIS A 58 5.63 -13.69 2.02
N LEU A 59 6.42 -13.79 0.95
CA LEU A 59 7.21 -14.98 0.65
C LEU A 59 8.21 -15.26 1.77
N PHE A 60 8.94 -14.24 2.24
CA PHE A 60 9.88 -14.39 3.35
C PHE A 60 9.17 -14.76 4.66
N ALA A 61 7.96 -14.25 4.90
CA ALA A 61 7.18 -14.59 6.09
C ALA A 61 6.84 -16.09 6.18
N LEU A 62 6.71 -16.80 5.04
CA LEU A 62 6.43 -18.24 5.02
C LEU A 62 7.59 -19.10 5.58
N PHE A 63 8.83 -18.63 5.46
CA PHE A 63 9.99 -19.32 6.04
C PHE A 63 10.08 -19.16 7.56
N LEU A 64 9.45 -18.11 8.10
CA LEU A 64 9.45 -17.80 9.53
C LEU A 64 8.20 -18.36 10.23
N ILE A 65 7.06 -18.35 9.54
CA ILE A 65 5.78 -18.80 10.06
C ILE A 65 5.25 -19.90 9.13
N PRO A 66 5.43 -21.18 9.52
CA PRO A 66 4.88 -22.30 8.78
C PRO A 66 3.37 -22.13 8.61
N THR A 67 2.92 -22.05 7.36
CA THR A 67 1.52 -21.78 7.03
C THR A 67 1.03 -22.88 6.08
N HIS A 68 -0.13 -23.47 6.36
CA HIS A 68 -0.73 -24.43 5.44
C HIS A 68 -1.03 -23.78 4.08
N PHE A 69 -0.83 -24.53 2.99
CA PHE A 69 -1.03 -24.02 1.63
C PHE A 69 -2.42 -23.38 1.44
N ARG A 70 -3.49 -24.04 1.93
CA ARG A 70 -4.86 -23.49 1.83
C ARG A 70 -5.00 -22.17 2.57
N THR A 71 -4.45 -22.06 3.78
CA THR A 71 -4.44 -20.83 4.56
C THR A 71 -3.70 -19.72 3.81
N HIS A 72 -2.56 -20.04 3.21
CA HIS A 72 -1.80 -19.07 2.42
C HIS A 72 -2.61 -18.54 1.22
N ILE A 73 -3.27 -19.42 0.46
CA ILE A 73 -4.13 -19.01 -0.66
C ILE A 73 -5.31 -18.14 -0.19
N VAL A 74 -5.95 -18.47 0.94
CA VAL A 74 -7.03 -17.64 1.51
C VAL A 74 -6.53 -16.27 1.93
N LEU A 75 -5.34 -16.18 2.54
CA LEU A 75 -4.73 -14.91 2.90
C LEU A 75 -4.38 -14.07 1.66
N LEU A 76 -3.89 -14.68 0.58
CA LEU A 76 -3.66 -13.98 -0.69
C LEU A 76 -4.97 -13.46 -1.32
N PHE A 77 -6.07 -14.22 -1.18
CA PHE A 77 -7.37 -13.72 -1.63
C PHE A 77 -7.81 -12.49 -0.80
N PHE A 78 -7.64 -12.53 0.52
CA PHE A 78 -7.93 -11.37 1.37
C PHE A 78 -7.03 -10.17 1.05
N GLU A 79 -5.78 -10.40 0.64
CA GLU A 79 -4.89 -9.34 0.18
C GLU A 79 -5.45 -8.61 -1.04
N VAL A 80 -5.99 -9.36 -2.01
CA VAL A 80 -6.63 -8.77 -3.21
C VAL A 80 -7.87 -7.96 -2.83
N VAL A 81 -8.70 -8.49 -1.93
CA VAL A 81 -9.88 -7.76 -1.42
C VAL A 81 -9.47 -6.50 -0.68
N TRP A 82 -8.45 -6.60 0.18
CA TRP A 82 -7.90 -5.47 0.92
C TRP A 82 -7.33 -4.40 -0.02
N THR A 83 -6.52 -4.81 -1.00
CA THR A 83 -5.95 -3.93 -2.02
C THR A 83 -7.04 -3.19 -2.79
N ALA A 84 -8.12 -3.88 -3.17
CA ALA A 84 -9.27 -3.25 -3.81
C ALA A 84 -9.97 -2.25 -2.86
N ASN A 85 -10.14 -2.62 -1.59
CA ASN A 85 -10.80 -1.77 -0.59
C ASN A 85 -10.02 -0.49 -0.29
N ILE A 86 -8.69 -0.52 -0.15
CA ILE A 86 -7.91 0.69 0.10
C ILE A 86 -7.84 1.63 -1.13
N HIS A 87 -8.39 1.24 -2.28
CA HIS A 87 -8.50 2.09 -3.48
C HIS A 87 -9.94 2.53 -3.78
N ASP A 88 -10.90 2.23 -2.91
CA ASP A 88 -12.31 2.57 -3.14
C ASP A 88 -12.62 4.07 -2.92
N GLY A 89 -11.67 4.83 -2.36
CA GLY A 89 -11.80 6.26 -2.09
C GLY A 89 -12.65 6.60 -0.85
N ILE A 90 -13.11 5.60 -0.10
CA ILE A 90 -13.95 5.78 1.09
C ILE A 90 -13.07 5.74 2.34
N HIS A 91 -12.79 6.92 2.90
CA HIS A 91 -12.02 7.00 4.14
C HIS A 91 -12.86 6.57 5.35
N SER A 92 -12.54 5.39 5.90
CA SER A 92 -13.25 4.78 7.03
C SER A 92 -12.98 5.40 8.41
N ARG A 93 -12.04 6.36 8.51
CA ARG A 93 -11.64 7.02 9.78
C ARG A 93 -11.28 6.05 10.91
N MET A 94 -10.71 4.90 10.55
CA MET A 94 -10.34 3.85 11.50
C MET A 94 -8.85 3.92 11.82
N TRP A 95 -8.50 4.46 12.98
CA TRP A 95 -7.14 4.38 13.48
C TRP A 95 -6.88 3.01 14.13
N PRO A 96 -5.73 2.35 13.90
CA PRO A 96 -4.56 2.74 13.11
C PRO A 96 -4.47 2.03 11.73
N VAL A 97 -5.60 1.92 11.01
CA VAL A 97 -5.71 1.15 9.77
C VAL A 97 -5.33 2.02 8.56
N MET A 98 -4.52 1.46 7.65
CA MET A 98 -4.13 2.10 6.39
C MET A 98 -5.27 2.00 5.36
N GLY A 99 -6.37 2.72 5.62
CA GLY A 99 -7.55 2.71 4.75
C GLY A 99 -7.43 3.64 3.53
N ALA A 100 -8.51 3.72 2.74
CA ALA A 100 -8.48 4.39 1.45
C ALA A 100 -8.12 5.88 1.47
N GLY A 101 -8.43 6.60 2.55
CA GLY A 101 -8.00 8.00 2.69
C GLY A 101 -6.47 8.16 2.70
N TYR A 102 -5.77 7.34 3.48
CA TYR A 102 -4.31 7.38 3.54
C TYR A 102 -3.68 6.96 2.21
N HIS A 103 -4.25 5.92 1.58
CA HIS A 103 -3.77 5.43 0.29
C HIS A 103 -4.07 6.41 -0.87
N THR A 104 -5.16 7.18 -0.78
CA THR A 104 -5.42 8.28 -1.72
C THR A 104 -4.33 9.35 -1.65
N ILE A 105 -3.89 9.70 -0.43
CA ILE A 105 -2.75 10.62 -0.25
C ILE A 105 -1.47 10.03 -0.85
N HIS A 106 -1.24 8.74 -0.64
CA HIS A 106 -0.11 8.04 -1.24
C HIS A 106 -0.08 8.22 -2.78
N HIS A 107 -1.22 7.99 -3.44
CA HIS A 107 -1.36 8.16 -4.89
C HIS A 107 -1.22 9.58 -5.42
N THR A 108 -1.47 10.60 -4.58
CA THR A 108 -1.49 12.00 -5.00
C THR A 108 -0.25 12.79 -4.58
N ARG A 109 0.43 12.37 -3.51
CA ARG A 109 1.61 13.06 -2.95
C ARG A 109 2.91 12.26 -3.08
N TYR A 110 2.84 10.97 -3.44
CA TYR A 110 3.97 10.08 -3.78
C TYR A 110 5.06 9.87 -2.72
N ARG A 111 5.04 10.59 -1.59
CA ARG A 111 6.12 10.55 -0.58
C ARG A 111 5.64 10.19 0.83
N TYR A 112 4.42 9.69 0.94
CA TYR A 112 3.76 9.47 2.21
C TYR A 112 2.94 8.17 2.19
N ASN A 113 2.64 7.65 3.38
CA ASN A 113 1.71 6.54 3.62
C ASN A 113 2.06 5.27 2.81
N TYR A 114 3.26 4.75 2.99
CA TYR A 114 3.79 3.57 2.30
C TYR A 114 3.30 2.24 2.87
N GLY A 115 2.70 2.23 4.07
CA GLY A 115 2.15 1.04 4.68
C GLY A 115 1.05 0.38 3.85
N HIS A 116 0.84 -0.92 4.06
CA HIS A 116 -0.18 -1.69 3.35
C HIS A 116 -1.45 -1.88 4.20
N TYR A 117 -1.32 -2.30 5.47
CA TYR A 117 -2.46 -2.56 6.37
C TYR A 117 -2.63 -1.56 7.50
N SER A 118 -1.53 -0.99 8.00
CA SER A 118 -1.53 -0.08 9.15
C SER A 118 -0.62 1.11 8.91
N ILE A 119 -0.86 2.18 9.65
CA ILE A 119 -0.05 3.40 9.63
C ILE A 119 1.25 3.33 10.45
N TRP A 120 1.51 2.21 11.15
CA TRP A 120 2.53 2.16 12.20
C TRP A 120 3.94 2.42 11.68
N MET A 121 4.28 1.84 10.53
CA MET A 121 5.59 2.06 9.91
C MET A 121 5.75 3.51 9.47
N ASP A 122 4.72 4.08 8.83
CA ASP A 122 4.75 5.48 8.44
C ASP A 122 4.84 6.44 9.62
N TRP A 123 4.19 6.10 10.73
CA TRP A 123 4.31 6.86 11.98
C TRP A 123 5.74 6.78 12.54
N MET A 124 6.33 5.59 12.61
CA MET A 124 7.68 5.39 13.14
C MET A 124 8.77 6.03 12.27
N PHE A 125 8.61 6.02 10.95
CA PHE A 125 9.60 6.54 10.00
C PHE A 125 9.31 7.98 9.54
N GLY A 126 8.26 8.62 10.06
CA GLY A 126 7.93 10.02 9.76
C GLY A 126 7.39 10.26 8.35
N THR A 127 6.81 9.23 7.72
CA THR A 127 6.18 9.29 6.39
C THR A 127 4.66 9.27 6.46
N LEU A 128 4.08 9.36 7.66
CA LEU A 128 2.63 9.42 7.87
C LEU A 128 2.09 10.82 7.56
N LEU A 129 1.06 10.88 6.73
CA LEU A 129 0.26 12.08 6.50
C LEU A 129 -1.22 11.74 6.66
N ASP A 130 -1.87 12.32 7.67
CA ASP A 130 -3.24 11.99 8.03
C ASP A 130 -4.26 12.68 7.11
N PRO A 131 -5.24 11.95 6.55
CA PRO A 131 -6.33 12.51 5.76
C PRO A 131 -7.13 13.61 6.47
N MET A 132 -7.34 13.47 7.78
CA MET A 132 -8.08 14.44 8.57
C MET A 132 -7.30 15.76 8.72
N ASP A 133 -5.97 15.67 8.84
CA ASP A 133 -5.10 16.85 8.91
C ASP A 133 -5.05 17.61 7.59
N ILE A 134 -5.07 16.89 6.47
CA ILE A 134 -5.11 17.46 5.12
C ILE A 134 -6.46 18.15 4.87
N GLU A 135 -7.56 17.48 5.20
CA GLU A 135 -8.92 18.05 5.08
C GLU A 135 -9.06 19.33 5.93
N ALA A 136 -8.61 19.30 7.19
CA ALA A 136 -8.68 20.45 8.08
C ALA A 136 -7.86 21.66 7.58
N LYS A 137 -6.76 21.42 6.86
CA LYS A 137 -5.90 22.46 6.29
C LYS A 137 -6.33 22.93 4.89
N GLY A 138 -7.34 22.28 4.30
CA GLY A 138 -7.80 22.57 2.93
C GLY A 138 -6.74 22.29 1.86
N LEU A 139 -5.88 21.29 2.10
CA LEU A 139 -4.74 20.92 1.24
C LEU A 139 -5.03 19.74 0.29
#